data_AF-A0A7W1HUC6-F1
#
_entry.id   AF-A0A7W1HUC6-F1
#
_cell.length_a   1.000
_cell.length_b   1.000
_cell.length_c   1.000
_cell.angle_alpha   90.00
_cell.angle_beta   90.00
_cell.angle_gamma   90.00
#
_symmetry.space_group_name_H-M   'P 1'
#
loop_
_entity.id
_entity.type
_entity.pdbx_description
1 polymer ?
#
loop_
_entity_poly.entity_id
_entity_poly.type
_entity_poly.pdbx_seq_one_letter_code
_entity_poly.pdbx_strand_id
1 'polypeptide(L)' 'MKKAAWHSVKADVHHNNTECNTGNNIERENIRQGTGGKPLCKECARLG' A
#
# COMPACT_ATOMS: atom_id res chain seq x y z
N MET A 1 -10.31 2.54 5.72
CA MET A 1 -11.28 2.54 4.59
C MET A 1 -10.56 2.16 3.30
N LYS A 2 -11.18 1.32 2.45
CA LYS A 2 -10.59 0.92 1.16
C LYS A 2 -10.39 2.12 0.22
N LYS A 3 -9.27 2.14 -0.51
CA LYS A 3 -9.02 3.06 -1.63
C LYS A 3 -8.25 2.38 -2.76
N ALA A 4 -8.12 3.09 -3.88
CA ALA A 4 -7.31 2.66 -5.02
C ALA A 4 -5.91 2.24 -4.57
N ALA A 5 -5.43 1.10 -5.10
CA ALA A 5 -4.17 0.51 -4.67
C ALA A 5 -2.99 1.45 -4.92
N TRP A 6 -2.00 1.39 -4.03
CA TRP A 6 -0.72 2.07 -4.17
C TRP A 6 0.39 1.21 -3.59
N HIS A 7 1.62 1.44 -4.00
CA HIS A 7 2.80 0.75 -3.47
C HIS A 7 3.99 1.69 -3.40
N SER A 8 4.99 1.29 -2.63
CA SER A 8 6.32 1.91 -2.65
C SER A 8 7.18 1.23 -3.71
N VAL A 9 7.98 2.00 -4.46
CA VAL A 9 9.03 1.44 -5.33
C VAL A 9 10.10 0.67 -4.55
N LYS A 10 10.23 0.94 -3.23
CA LYS A 10 11.22 0.31 -2.33
C LYS A 10 10.66 -0.86 -1.51
N ALA A 11 9.38 -1.23 -1.65
CA ALA A 11 8.75 -2.28 -0.84
C ALA A 11 8.15 -3.38 -1.73
N ASP A 12 7.95 -4.57 -1.18
CA ASP A 12 7.44 -5.74 -1.92
C ASP A 12 5.95 -6.02 -1.70
N VAL A 13 5.20 -5.03 -1.25
CA VAL A 13 3.75 -5.12 -1.05
C VAL A 13 3.03 -3.93 -1.66
N HIS A 14 1.74 -4.11 -1.94
CA HIS A 14 0.82 -3.00 -2.20
C HIS A 14 -0.14 -2.79 -1.03
N HIS A 15 -0.69 -1.59 -0.98
CA HIS A 15 -1.64 -1.12 0.01
C HIS A 15 -2.94 -0.74 -0.68
N ASN A 16 -4.06 -0.94 -0.01
CA ASN A 16 -5.39 -0.59 -0.53
C ASN A 16 -6.34 -0.08 0.56
N ASN A 17 -5.84 0.23 1.76
CA ASN A 17 -6.66 0.70 2.87
C ASN A 17 -6.00 1.92 3.55
N THR A 18 -6.72 3.04 3.63
CA THR A 18 -6.26 4.31 4.21
C THR A 18 -5.93 4.23 5.70
N GLU A 19 -6.33 3.16 6.39
CA GLU A 19 -5.97 2.91 7.79
C GLU A 19 -4.64 2.15 7.94
N CYS A 20 -3.99 1.80 6.82
CA CYS A 20 -2.70 1.12 6.84
C CYS A 20 -1.57 2.09 7.19
N ASN A 21 -1.02 1.92 8.39
CA ASN A 21 0.10 2.74 8.88
C ASN A 21 1.34 2.56 8.00
N THR A 22 1.64 1.31 7.61
CA THR A 22 2.78 1.00 6.75
C THR A 22 2.69 1.73 5.41
N GLY A 23 1.51 1.70 4.77
CA GLY A 23 1.27 2.31 3.47
C GLY A 23 1.21 3.84 3.52
N ASN A 24 0.81 4.40 4.68
CA ASN A 24 0.73 5.84 4.89
C ASN A 24 2.09 6.48 5.22
N ASN A 25 3.06 5.69 5.69
CA ASN A 25 4.44 6.14 5.94
C ASN A 25 5.36 6.09 4.72
N ILE A 26 4.84 5.79 3.52
CA ILE A 26 5.63 5.81 2.29
C ILE A 26 5.94 7.27 1.91
N GLU A 27 7.22 7.60 1.78
CA GLU A 27 7.67 8.91 1.27
C GLU A 27 7.05 9.19 -0.12
N ARG A 28 6.63 10.43 -0.38
CA ARG A 28 5.84 10.79 -1.57
C ARG A 28 6.53 10.43 -2.87
N GLU A 29 7.85 10.61 -2.94
CA GLU A 29 8.70 10.24 -4.08
C GLU A 29 8.67 8.75 -4.42
N ASN A 30 8.39 7.89 -3.42
CA ASN A 30 8.39 6.45 -3.57
C ASN A 30 7.00 5.88 -3.89
N ILE A 31 5.92 6.67 -3.78
CA ILE A 31 4.55 6.20 -4.03
C ILE A 31 4.32 6.00 -5.53
N ARG A 32 3.73 4.87 -5.91
CA ARG A 32 3.19 4.59 -7.23
C ARG A 32 1.76 4.10 -7.11
N GLN A 33 0.92 4.48 -8.08
CA GLN A 33 -0.45 4.00 -8.15
C GLN A 33 -0.50 2.55 -8.63
N GLY A 34 -1.55 1.84 -8.26
CA GLY A 34 -1.77 0.43 -8.58
C GLY A 34 -1.00 -0.54 -7.68
N THR A 35 -1.13 -1.83 -7.98
CA THR A 35 -0.54 -2.91 -7.18
C THR A 35 0.94 -3.14 -7.48
N GLY A 36 1.42 -2.70 -8.65
CA GLY A 36 2.79 -2.99 -9.12
C GLY A 36 3.08 -4.49 -9.26
N GLY A 37 2.04 -5.33 -9.36
CA GLY A 37 2.17 -6.79 -9.31
C GLY A 37 2.58 -7.35 -7.93
N LYS A 38 2.64 -6.51 -6.89
CA LYS A 38 3.09 -6.88 -5.55
C LYS A 38 1.95 -7.52 -4.76
N PRO A 39 2.23 -8.46 -3.85
CA PRO A 39 1.23 -9.03 -2.93
C PRO A 39 0.61 -7.96 -2.02
N LEU A 40 -0.58 -8.26 -1.47
CA LEU A 40 -1.26 -7.36 -0.54
C LEU A 40 -0.49 -7.28 0.79
N CYS A 41 -0.33 -6.07 1.31
CA CYS A 41 0.22 -5.82 2.65
C CYS A 41 -0.60 -6.55 3.73
N LYS A 42 0.08 -7.23 4.67
CA LYS A 42 -0.57 -7.96 5.77
C LYS A 42 -1.50 -7.09 6.62
N GLU A 43 -1.12 -5.83 6.86
CA GLU A 43 -1.95 -4.88 7.59
C GLU A 43 -3.22 -4.53 6.81
N CYS A 44 -3.10 -4.26 5.50
CA CYS A 44 -4.26 -4.03 4.63
C CYS A 44 -5.17 -5.26 4.52
N ALA A 45 -4.62 -6.47 4.58
CA ALA A 45 -5.42 -7.69 4.62
C ALA A 45 -6.24 -7.81 5.92
N ARG A 46 -5.69 -7.39 7.06
CA ARG A 46 -6.39 -7.38 8.36
C ARG A 46 -7.45 -6.28 8.45
N LEU A 47 -7.21 -5.14 7.82
CA LEU A 47 -8.09 -3.96 7.90
C LEU A 47 -9.35 -4.05 7.02
N GLY A 48 -9.44 -5.05 6.14
CA GLY A 48 -10.53 -5.13 5.16
C GLY A 48 -10.51 -3.95 4.20
#